data_AF-A0A077X1W5-F1
#
_entry.id   AF-A0A077X1W5-F1
#
_cell.length_a   1.000
_cell.length_b   1.000
_cell.length_c   1.000
_cell.angle_alpha   90.00
_cell.angle_beta   90.00
_cell.angle_gamma   90.00
#
_symmetry.space_group_name_H-M   'P 1'
#
loop_
_entity.id
_entity.type
_entity.pdbx_description
1 polymer ?
#
loop_
_entity_poly.entity_id
_entity_poly.type
_entity_poly.pdbx_seq_one_letter_code
_entity_poly.pdbx_strand_id
1 'polypeptide(L)'
;MVTVEKVKQRINQSKWTKLYIATALLQVIIIIVLQSIIASQNQAQEANIETSFINHRPSTIDDGTTSTSATVDIALRRFDRIKWENVAFISFQAWFICMAFDAVVYQNAAEVIALAVLNTICILIGGLEVMDARRWLSRLDQNYRFPIRLVPLRIALYLEIAMTVVQVVFALIFIYLSYAVVKEFGWVIYKKIGPDVVMQRMYRIFQFFVLALKIDVFIEFLVSLFYFIQFAIEDFTRWDGYIILIVTILILPALYFARATVASEHYGRMIVFIVFQFIVIVSMILMLWRTASTGWWTWIVFVVLGIVFALSSCALGAWSMHNFGKGLKAHVQRGGPEKKENLPAHELQEQASFTSWRIDDD
;
A
#
# COMPACT_ATOMS: atom_id res chain seq x y z
N MET A 1 16.07 -18.61 -7.01
CA MET A 1 16.14 -17.42 -6.13
C MET A 1 16.78 -16.27 -6.88
N VAL A 2 16.41 -15.02 -6.58
CA VAL A 2 17.09 -13.84 -7.14
C VAL A 2 18.42 -13.67 -6.38
N THR A 3 19.55 -13.68 -7.08
CA THR A 3 20.86 -13.44 -6.47
C THR A 3 21.10 -11.95 -6.25
N VAL A 4 21.89 -11.59 -5.24
CA VAL A 4 22.27 -10.19 -4.95
C VAL A 4 22.95 -9.55 -6.18
N GLU A 5 23.75 -10.33 -6.90
CA GLU A 5 24.38 -9.90 -8.16
C GLU A 5 23.35 -9.51 -9.21
N LYS A 6 22.28 -10.30 -9.37
CA LYS A 6 21.19 -10.00 -10.30
C LYS A 6 20.48 -8.71 -9.92
N VAL A 7 20.27 -8.45 -8.63
CA VAL A 7 19.68 -7.18 -8.15
C VAL A 7 20.59 -6.01 -8.52
N LYS A 8 21.89 -6.11 -8.18
CA LYS A 8 22.88 -5.07 -8.48
C LYS A 8 22.99 -4.79 -9.97
N GLN A 9 22.99 -5.84 -10.80
CA GLN A 9 23.05 -5.72 -12.25
C GLN A 9 21.81 -5.01 -12.80
N ARG A 10 20.60 -5.38 -12.35
CA ARG A 10 19.35 -4.77 -12.82
C ARG A 10 19.23 -3.30 -12.44
N ILE A 11 19.63 -2.93 -11.23
CA ILE A 11 19.61 -1.54 -10.79
C ILE A 11 20.57 -0.68 -11.60
N ASN A 12 21.78 -1.19 -11.88
CA ASN A 12 22.81 -0.49 -12.65
C ASN A 12 22.64 -0.62 -14.17
N GLN A 13 21.55 -1.23 -14.65
CA GLN A 13 21.33 -1.45 -16.08
C GLN A 13 21.12 -0.13 -16.83
N SER A 14 20.43 0.84 -16.22
CA SER A 14 20.19 2.15 -16.81
C SER A 14 20.39 3.26 -15.78
N LYS A 15 20.68 4.47 -16.27
CA LYS A 15 20.71 5.69 -15.45
C LYS A 15 19.33 5.91 -14.80
N TRP A 16 18.24 5.60 -15.52
CA TRP A 16 16.88 5.80 -15.05
C TRP A 16 16.49 4.85 -13.91
N THR A 17 16.82 3.56 -14.03
CA THR A 17 16.58 2.59 -12.94
C THR A 17 17.38 2.91 -11.69
N LYS A 18 18.62 3.40 -11.86
CA LYS A 18 19.48 3.81 -10.76
C LYS A 18 18.93 5.05 -10.05
N LEU A 19 18.49 6.05 -10.81
CA LEU A 19 17.88 7.26 -10.26
C LEU A 19 16.55 6.94 -9.57
N TYR A 20 15.71 6.08 -10.16
CA TYR A 20 14.43 5.66 -9.59
C TYR A 20 14.60 5.02 -8.21
N ILE A 21 15.51 4.06 -8.06
CA ILE A 21 15.79 3.42 -6.76
C ILE A 21 16.43 4.40 -5.77
N ALA A 22 17.36 5.25 -6.22
CA ALA A 22 17.98 6.25 -5.36
C ALA A 22 16.94 7.25 -4.81
N THR A 23 16.02 7.73 -5.66
CA THR A 23 14.92 8.60 -5.25
C THR A 23 13.96 7.88 -4.30
N ALA A 24 13.64 6.60 -4.56
CA ALA A 24 12.81 5.80 -3.65
C ALA A 24 13.42 5.66 -2.26
N LEU A 25 14.73 5.37 -2.18
CA LEU A 25 15.44 5.28 -0.91
C LEU A 25 15.44 6.63 -0.17
N LEU A 26 15.72 7.71 -0.90
CA LEU A 26 15.74 9.05 -0.32
C LEU A 26 14.35 9.46 0.21
N GLN A 27 13.29 9.21 -0.57
CA GLN A 27 11.91 9.46 -0.16
C GLN A 27 11.60 8.74 1.16
N VAL A 28 11.87 7.45 1.21
CA VAL A 28 11.51 6.57 2.32
C VAL A 28 12.24 6.98 3.60
N ILE A 29 13.54 7.30 3.51
CA ILE A 29 14.31 7.78 4.66
C ILE A 29 13.75 9.09 5.18
N ILE A 30 13.52 10.08 4.30
CA ILE A 30 13.03 11.40 4.72
C ILE A 30 11.63 11.30 5.35
N ILE A 31 10.71 10.57 4.71
CA ILE A 31 9.33 10.46 5.20
C ILE A 31 9.28 9.68 6.51
N ILE A 32 10.01 8.56 6.65
CA ILE A 32 10.04 7.80 7.92
C ILE A 32 10.59 8.66 9.06
N VAL A 33 11.65 9.44 8.83
CA VAL A 33 12.21 10.34 9.85
C VAL A 33 11.18 11.40 10.25
N LEU A 34 10.54 12.07 9.28
CA LEU A 34 9.52 13.07 9.57
C LEU A 34 8.33 12.47 10.34
N GLN A 35 7.81 11.30 9.89
CA GLN A 35 6.70 10.63 10.56
C GLN A 35 7.05 10.20 11.98
N SER A 36 8.28 9.75 12.21
CA SER A 36 8.76 9.35 13.55
C SER A 36 8.81 10.54 14.50
N ILE A 37 9.23 11.72 14.01
CA ILE A 37 9.21 12.96 14.81
C ILE A 37 7.77 13.39 15.08
N ILE A 38 6.88 13.35 14.08
CA ILE A 38 5.45 13.67 14.23
C ILE A 38 4.80 12.75 15.29
N ALA A 39 5.08 11.45 15.25
CA ALA A 39 4.60 10.48 16.22
C ALA A 39 5.08 10.84 17.64
N SER A 40 6.37 11.17 17.79
CA SER A 40 6.95 11.60 19.07
C SER A 40 6.29 12.87 19.62
N GLN A 41 6.03 13.87 18.78
CA GLN A 41 5.34 15.10 19.19
C GLN A 41 3.89 14.86 19.60
N ASN A 42 3.18 14.00 18.87
CA ASN A 42 1.82 13.60 19.23
C ASN A 42 1.78 12.85 20.57
N GLN A 43 2.73 11.95 20.83
CA GLN A 43 2.82 11.24 22.10
C GLN A 43 3.21 12.16 23.27
N ALA A 44 4.09 13.14 23.03
CA ALA A 44 4.38 14.18 24.03
C ALA A 44 3.15 15.04 24.35
N GLN A 45 2.30 15.32 23.36
CA GLN A 45 1.05 16.06 23.57
C GLN A 45 0.05 15.26 24.40
N GLU A 46 -0.07 13.96 24.15
CA GLU A 46 -0.92 13.06 24.92
C GLU A 46 -0.54 13.07 26.41
N ALA A 47 0.74 12.87 26.73
CA ALA A 47 1.25 12.90 28.09
C ALA A 47 1.00 14.25 28.80
N ASN A 48 1.08 15.37 28.06
CA ASN A 48 0.76 16.69 28.60
C ASN A 48 -0.73 16.81 28.98
N ILE A 49 -1.63 16.25 28.16
CA ILE A 49 -3.07 16.28 28.44
C ILE A 49 -3.39 15.45 29.67
N GLU A 50 -2.83 14.24 29.77
CA GLU A 50 -3.02 13.36 30.93
C GLU A 50 -2.53 14.03 32.23
N THR A 51 -1.31 14.58 32.20
CA THR A 51 -0.72 15.25 33.36
C THR A 51 -1.53 16.48 33.77
N SER A 52 -1.93 17.32 32.80
CA SER A 52 -2.76 18.49 33.08
C SER A 52 -4.12 18.10 33.66
N PHE A 53 -4.73 17.01 33.18
CA PHE A 53 -5.99 16.51 33.71
C PHE A 53 -5.87 15.99 35.15
N ILE A 54 -4.83 15.21 35.46
CA ILE A 54 -4.57 14.71 36.82
C ILE A 54 -4.40 15.87 37.80
N ASN A 55 -3.61 16.88 37.41
CA ASN A 55 -3.31 18.03 38.27
C ASN A 55 -4.52 18.94 38.53
N HIS A 56 -5.50 18.98 37.62
CA HIS A 56 -6.70 19.84 37.72
C HIS A 56 -7.97 19.03 38.00
N ARG A 57 -7.85 17.76 38.41
CA ARG A 57 -9.01 16.92 38.72
C ARG A 57 -9.73 17.48 39.96
N PRO A 58 -11.00 17.91 39.85
CA PRO A 58 -11.76 18.40 41.00
C PRO A 58 -11.95 17.30 42.04
N SER A 59 -11.82 17.63 43.31
CA SER A 59 -12.06 16.75 44.46
C SER A 59 -13.55 16.50 44.73
N THR A 60 -14.44 17.28 44.12
CA THR A 60 -15.90 17.11 44.16
C THR A 60 -16.45 16.79 42.76
N ILE A 61 -17.33 15.80 42.67
CA ILE A 61 -18.02 15.44 41.44
C ILE A 61 -19.15 16.46 41.25
N ASP A 62 -18.93 17.43 40.38
CA ASP A 62 -19.93 18.40 39.94
C ASP A 62 -20.16 18.22 38.43
N ASP A 63 -21.27 18.73 37.88
CA ASP A 63 -21.66 18.50 36.47
C ASP A 63 -20.58 18.94 35.46
N GLY A 64 -19.75 19.92 35.83
CA GLY A 64 -18.59 20.36 35.05
C GLY A 64 -17.47 19.31 34.93
N THR A 65 -17.29 18.46 35.94
CA THR A 65 -16.26 17.40 35.99
C THR A 65 -16.57 16.28 35.00
N THR A 66 -17.86 15.95 34.82
CA THR A 66 -18.34 14.96 33.85
C THR A 66 -18.12 15.42 32.40
N SER A 67 -18.40 16.69 32.10
CA SER A 67 -18.15 17.25 30.75
C SER A 67 -16.65 17.36 30.40
N THR A 68 -15.81 17.65 31.39
CA THR A 68 -14.36 17.77 31.22
C THR A 68 -13.70 16.40 31.01
N SER A 69 -14.09 15.41 31.80
CA SER A 69 -13.61 14.03 31.65
C SER A 69 -13.99 13.42 30.30
N ALA A 70 -15.22 13.66 29.82
CA ALA A 70 -15.64 13.25 28.48
C ALA A 70 -14.80 13.90 27.36
N THR A 71 -14.44 15.17 27.49
CA THR A 71 -13.61 15.89 26.49
C THR A 71 -12.17 15.37 26.46
N VAL A 72 -11.60 15.07 27.63
CA VAL A 72 -10.28 14.44 27.78
C VAL A 72 -10.26 13.05 27.16
N ASP A 73 -11.25 12.22 27.46
CA ASP A 73 -11.41 10.88 26.89
C ASP A 73 -11.49 10.92 25.34
N ILE A 74 -12.26 11.88 24.80
CA ILE A 74 -12.33 12.12 23.35
C ILE A 74 -10.97 12.51 22.76
N ALA A 75 -10.18 13.33 23.45
CA ALA A 75 -8.84 13.71 22.99
C ALA A 75 -7.84 12.55 23.06
N LEU A 76 -7.81 11.78 24.14
CA LEU A 76 -6.92 10.62 24.29
C LEU A 76 -7.19 9.56 23.22
N ARG A 77 -8.47 9.24 22.97
CA ARG A 77 -8.86 8.34 21.88
C ARG A 77 -8.38 8.82 20.50
N ARG A 78 -8.23 10.13 20.27
CA ARG A 78 -7.62 10.65 19.04
C ARG A 78 -6.13 10.37 18.97
N PHE A 79 -5.39 10.53 20.07
CA PHE A 79 -3.96 10.24 20.07
C PHE A 79 -3.69 8.75 19.83
N ASP A 80 -4.53 7.86 20.37
CA ASP A 80 -4.46 6.43 20.07
C ASP A 80 -4.68 6.12 18.59
N ARG A 81 -5.69 6.76 17.95
CA ARG A 81 -5.93 6.60 16.50
C ARG A 81 -4.73 7.05 15.66
N ILE A 82 -4.14 8.20 16.00
CA ILE A 82 -3.01 8.76 15.26
C ILE A 82 -1.73 7.95 15.42
N LYS A 83 -1.52 7.26 16.55
CA LYS A 83 -0.41 6.31 16.67
C LYS A 83 -0.48 5.27 15.55
N TRP A 84 -1.67 4.70 15.32
CA TRP A 84 -1.86 3.71 14.25
C TRP A 84 -1.76 4.29 12.85
N GLU A 85 -2.23 5.52 12.62
CA GLU A 85 -2.02 6.23 11.35
C GLU A 85 -0.52 6.39 11.05
N ASN A 86 0.27 6.82 12.02
CA ASN A 86 1.73 6.94 11.87
C ASN A 86 2.39 5.59 11.56
N VAL A 87 1.99 4.52 12.27
CA VAL A 87 2.51 3.16 12.03
C VAL A 87 2.13 2.68 10.61
N ALA A 88 0.92 2.97 10.16
CA ALA A 88 0.47 2.64 8.80
C ALA A 88 1.32 3.34 7.75
N PHE A 89 1.59 4.63 7.91
CA PHE A 89 2.44 5.41 7.00
C PHE A 89 3.89 4.93 6.97
N ILE A 90 4.49 4.65 8.11
CA ILE A 90 5.86 4.10 8.18
C ILE A 90 5.91 2.73 7.48
N SER A 91 4.92 1.88 7.76
CA SER A 91 4.79 0.57 7.13
C SER A 91 4.62 0.69 5.61
N PHE A 92 3.85 1.69 5.15
CA PHE A 92 3.69 1.99 3.72
C PHE A 92 5.01 2.35 3.06
N GLN A 93 5.84 3.20 3.67
CA GLN A 93 7.14 3.57 3.10
C GLN A 93 8.08 2.35 3.03
N ALA A 94 8.07 1.49 4.05
CA ALA A 94 8.84 0.24 4.04
C ALA A 94 8.37 -0.74 2.95
N TRP A 95 7.06 -0.85 2.74
CA TRP A 95 6.50 -1.67 1.66
C TRP A 95 6.78 -1.05 0.27
N PHE A 96 6.68 0.29 0.16
CA PHE A 96 6.93 1.03 -1.07
C PHE A 96 8.34 0.79 -1.61
N ILE A 97 9.36 0.84 -0.75
CA ILE A 97 10.74 0.58 -1.19
C ILE A 97 10.91 -0.87 -1.67
N CYS A 98 10.34 -1.85 -0.96
CA CYS A 98 10.37 -3.26 -1.37
C CYS A 98 9.75 -3.44 -2.76
N MET A 99 8.60 -2.78 -3.01
CA MET A 99 7.93 -2.79 -4.30
C MET A 99 8.74 -2.08 -5.39
N ALA A 100 9.41 -0.97 -5.08
CA ALA A 100 10.26 -0.27 -6.03
C ALA A 100 11.43 -1.14 -6.49
N PHE A 101 12.06 -1.89 -5.56
CA PHE A 101 13.07 -2.89 -5.90
C PHE A 101 12.48 -4.03 -6.73
N ASP A 102 11.31 -4.58 -6.35
CA ASP A 102 10.65 -5.64 -7.10
C ASP A 102 10.36 -5.20 -8.55
N ALA A 103 9.82 -3.99 -8.72
CA ALA A 103 9.49 -3.40 -10.01
C ALA A 103 10.71 -3.32 -10.94
N VAL A 104 11.87 -2.88 -10.41
CA VAL A 104 13.10 -2.77 -11.18
C VAL A 104 13.75 -4.13 -11.45
N VAL A 105 13.82 -5.01 -10.45
CA VAL A 105 14.45 -6.34 -10.58
C VAL A 105 13.71 -7.21 -11.58
N TYR A 106 12.38 -7.16 -11.58
CA TYR A 106 11.53 -7.92 -12.48
C TYR A 106 11.12 -7.15 -13.73
N GLN A 107 11.57 -5.90 -13.88
CA GLN A 107 11.26 -5.02 -15.01
C GLN A 107 9.75 -4.94 -15.26
N ASN A 108 8.99 -4.81 -14.16
CA ASN A 108 7.53 -4.82 -14.18
C ASN A 108 7.00 -3.39 -14.33
N ALA A 109 6.67 -2.99 -15.56
CA ALA A 109 6.12 -1.67 -15.86
C ALA A 109 4.80 -1.39 -15.10
N ALA A 110 3.96 -2.40 -14.88
CA ALA A 110 2.70 -2.22 -14.15
C ALA A 110 2.94 -1.80 -12.70
N GLU A 111 3.95 -2.39 -12.03
CA GLU A 111 4.34 -2.02 -10.66
C GLU A 111 4.86 -0.59 -10.59
N VAL A 112 5.70 -0.17 -11.54
CA VAL A 112 6.20 1.21 -11.61
C VAL A 112 5.05 2.22 -11.71
N ILE A 113 4.08 1.95 -12.59
CA ILE A 113 2.89 2.82 -12.76
C ILE A 113 2.08 2.87 -11.46
N ALA A 114 1.81 1.72 -10.83
CA ALA A 114 1.05 1.70 -9.59
C ALA A 114 1.74 2.42 -8.45
N LEU A 115 3.07 2.34 -8.32
CA LEU A 115 3.82 3.10 -7.31
C LEU A 115 3.71 4.62 -7.53
N ALA A 116 3.71 5.09 -8.78
CA ALA A 116 3.47 6.50 -9.08
C ALA A 116 2.06 6.96 -8.67
N VAL A 117 1.04 6.13 -8.95
CA VAL A 117 -0.35 6.40 -8.54
C VAL A 117 -0.48 6.39 -7.02
N LEU A 118 0.09 5.40 -6.33
CA LEU A 118 0.07 5.30 -4.87
C LEU A 118 0.76 6.49 -4.21
N ASN A 119 1.90 6.96 -4.74
CA ASN A 119 2.54 8.19 -4.26
C ASN A 119 1.62 9.42 -4.38
N THR A 120 0.79 9.48 -5.43
CA THR A 120 -0.18 10.56 -5.61
C THR A 120 -1.33 10.45 -4.60
N ILE A 121 -1.82 9.24 -4.34
CA ILE A 121 -2.82 8.98 -3.29
C ILE A 121 -2.28 9.40 -1.92
N CYS A 122 -1.01 9.12 -1.62
CA CYS A 122 -0.39 9.51 -0.36
C CYS A 122 -0.42 11.03 -0.15
N ILE A 123 -0.30 11.86 -1.20
CA ILE A 123 -0.47 13.33 -1.07
C ILE A 123 -1.84 13.67 -0.47
N LEU A 124 -2.90 13.02 -0.96
CA LEU A 124 -4.27 13.25 -0.47
C LEU A 124 -4.39 12.85 1.00
N ILE A 125 -3.80 11.72 1.38
CA ILE A 125 -3.83 11.26 2.78
C ILE A 125 -3.02 12.20 3.69
N GLY A 126 -1.83 12.65 3.28
CA GLY A 126 -1.06 13.65 4.04
C GLY A 126 -1.81 14.97 4.20
N GLY A 127 -2.53 15.41 3.17
CA GLY A 127 -3.43 16.57 3.27
C GLY A 127 -4.55 16.39 4.29
N LEU A 128 -5.12 15.18 4.39
CA LEU A 128 -6.12 14.85 5.41
C LEU A 128 -5.54 14.87 6.83
N GLU A 129 -4.33 14.35 7.05
CA GLU A 129 -3.64 14.44 8.34
C GLU A 129 -3.51 15.89 8.81
N VAL A 130 -3.05 16.78 7.91
CA VAL A 130 -2.94 18.22 8.19
C VAL A 130 -4.30 18.83 8.56
N MET A 131 -5.36 18.47 7.84
CA MET A 131 -6.71 18.96 8.12
C MET A 131 -7.19 18.51 9.51
N ASP A 132 -6.98 17.24 9.84
CA ASP A 132 -7.36 16.68 11.13
C ASP A 132 -6.54 17.30 12.27
N ALA A 133 -5.23 17.50 12.11
CA ALA A 133 -4.41 18.19 13.11
C ALA A 133 -4.85 19.64 13.34
N ARG A 134 -5.19 20.41 12.29
CA ARG A 134 -5.72 21.78 12.45
C ARG A 134 -7.05 21.80 13.19
N ARG A 135 -7.94 20.87 12.86
CA ARG A 135 -9.24 20.72 13.52
C ARG A 135 -9.07 20.43 15.01
N TRP A 136 -8.16 19.53 15.37
CA TRP A 136 -7.90 19.15 16.76
C TRP A 136 -7.18 20.23 17.55
N LEU A 137 -6.23 20.94 16.94
CA LEU A 137 -5.59 22.10 17.56
C LEU A 137 -6.64 23.16 17.94
N SER A 138 -7.56 23.47 17.03
CA SER A 138 -8.64 24.45 17.28
C SER A 138 -9.59 23.99 18.38
N ARG A 139 -9.92 22.68 18.42
CA ARG A 139 -10.78 22.10 19.46
C ARG A 139 -10.13 22.13 20.85
N LEU A 140 -8.83 21.84 20.93
CA LEU A 140 -8.09 21.82 22.19
C LEU A 140 -7.85 23.22 22.74
N ASP A 141 -7.70 24.22 21.86
CA ASP A 141 -7.52 25.63 22.23
C ASP A 141 -8.80 26.26 22.81
N GLN A 142 -9.98 25.88 22.31
CA GLN A 142 -11.26 26.52 22.66
C GLN A 142 -12.08 25.80 23.75
N ASN A 143 -11.99 24.46 23.85
CA ASN A 143 -12.95 23.68 24.65
C ASN A 143 -12.45 23.25 26.04
N TYR A 144 -11.20 23.54 26.39
CA TYR A 144 -10.63 23.06 27.66
C TYR A 144 -10.74 24.11 28.76
N ARG A 145 -11.29 23.68 29.90
CA ARG A 145 -11.49 24.51 31.11
C ARG A 145 -10.21 24.74 31.92
N PHE A 146 -9.09 24.14 31.51
CA PHE A 146 -7.79 24.25 32.16
C PHE A 146 -6.69 24.49 31.13
N PRO A 147 -5.59 25.17 31.50
CA PRO A 147 -4.51 25.48 30.56
C PRO A 147 -3.78 24.20 30.13
N ILE A 148 -3.83 23.91 28.83
CA ILE A 148 -3.06 22.84 28.21
C ILE A 148 -1.96 23.48 27.37
N ARG A 149 -0.71 23.02 27.55
CA ARG A 149 0.38 23.41 26.67
C ARG A 149 0.22 22.70 25.32
N LEU A 150 -0.02 23.48 24.26
CA LEU A 150 -0.23 22.98 22.89
C LEU A 150 1.02 23.04 22.00
N VAL A 151 2.19 23.32 22.59
CA VAL A 151 3.45 23.49 21.82
C VAL A 151 3.79 22.23 20.99
N PRO A 152 3.79 21.01 21.56
CA PRO A 152 4.06 19.80 20.77
C PRO A 152 3.08 19.61 19.62
N LEU A 153 1.78 19.85 19.84
CA LEU A 153 0.76 19.72 18.79
C LEU A 153 0.96 20.72 17.64
N ARG A 154 1.37 21.96 17.96
CA ARG A 154 1.69 22.97 16.92
C ARG A 154 2.91 22.55 16.11
N ILE A 155 3.94 22.01 16.76
CA ILE A 155 5.13 21.48 16.08
C ILE A 155 4.74 20.31 15.17
N ALA A 156 3.94 19.36 15.66
CA ALA A 156 3.44 18.24 14.86
C ALA A 156 2.71 18.73 13.60
N LEU A 157 1.80 19.71 13.73
CA LEU A 157 1.08 20.29 12.60
C LEU A 157 2.02 20.90 11.55
N TYR A 158 3.05 21.65 11.96
CA TYR A 158 4.02 22.22 11.01
C TYR A 158 4.83 21.13 10.30
N LEU A 159 5.18 20.06 11.00
CA LEU A 159 5.88 18.91 10.42
C LEU A 159 4.99 18.12 9.45
N GLU A 160 3.71 17.94 9.74
CA GLU A 160 2.74 17.29 8.83
C GLU A 160 2.56 18.10 7.54
N ILE A 161 2.52 19.44 7.64
CA ILE A 161 2.50 20.33 6.47
C ILE A 161 3.79 20.15 5.65
N ALA A 162 4.94 20.18 6.31
CA ALA A 162 6.23 19.99 5.64
C ALA A 162 6.32 18.61 4.97
N MET A 163 5.86 17.55 5.64
CA MET A 163 5.83 16.18 5.11
C MET A 163 4.93 16.08 3.87
N THR A 164 3.76 16.69 3.90
CA THR A 164 2.84 16.73 2.73
C THR A 164 3.50 17.43 1.54
N VAL A 165 4.19 18.56 1.76
CA VAL A 165 4.91 19.27 0.69
C VAL A 165 6.06 18.42 0.13
N VAL A 166 6.84 17.77 0.99
CA VAL A 166 7.91 16.84 0.57
C VAL A 166 7.34 15.70 -0.28
N GLN A 167 6.18 15.15 0.11
CA GLN A 167 5.52 14.08 -0.62
C GLN A 167 5.03 14.53 -2.00
N VAL A 168 4.54 15.77 -2.15
CA VAL A 168 4.20 16.36 -3.46
C VAL A 168 5.43 16.42 -4.36
N VAL A 169 6.56 16.92 -3.84
CA VAL A 169 7.81 17.03 -4.62
C VAL A 169 8.26 15.64 -5.09
N PHE A 170 8.28 14.65 -4.19
CA PHE A 170 8.65 13.29 -4.57
C PHE A 170 7.68 12.67 -5.57
N ALA A 171 6.38 12.86 -5.44
CA ALA A 171 5.40 12.35 -6.39
C ALA A 171 5.63 12.90 -7.80
N LEU A 172 5.92 14.20 -7.94
CA LEU A 172 6.23 14.81 -9.24
C LEU A 172 7.50 14.20 -9.86
N ILE A 173 8.54 14.00 -9.06
CA ILE A 173 9.77 13.31 -9.50
C ILE A 173 9.43 11.87 -9.90
N PHE A 174 8.64 11.16 -9.11
CA PHE A 174 8.23 9.79 -9.40
C PHE A 174 7.40 9.67 -10.67
N ILE A 175 6.49 10.61 -10.96
CA ILE A 175 5.73 10.62 -12.22
C ILE A 175 6.69 10.69 -13.41
N TYR A 176 7.66 11.60 -13.36
CA TYR A 176 8.67 11.75 -14.41
C TYR A 176 9.56 10.50 -14.56
N LEU A 177 10.11 9.99 -13.46
CA LEU A 177 10.97 8.81 -13.51
C LEU A 177 10.22 7.54 -13.91
N SER A 178 8.98 7.40 -13.45
CA SER A 178 8.13 6.27 -13.82
C SER A 178 7.87 6.28 -15.31
N TYR A 179 7.63 7.44 -15.93
CA TYR A 179 7.49 7.53 -17.39
C TYR A 179 8.75 7.04 -18.12
N ALA A 180 9.94 7.47 -17.69
CA ALA A 180 11.20 7.05 -18.30
C ALA A 180 11.44 5.53 -18.14
N VAL A 181 11.26 5.00 -16.92
CA VAL A 181 11.48 3.58 -16.62
C VAL A 181 10.45 2.68 -17.32
N VAL A 182 9.18 3.09 -17.37
CA VAL A 182 8.12 2.35 -18.08
C VAL A 182 8.42 2.26 -19.56
N LYS A 183 8.95 3.32 -20.18
CA LYS A 183 9.38 3.28 -21.59
C LYS A 183 10.44 2.21 -21.81
N GLU A 184 11.47 2.16 -20.96
CA GLU A 184 12.52 1.13 -21.04
C GLU A 184 11.96 -0.29 -20.85
N PHE A 185 11.10 -0.49 -19.86
CA PHE A 185 10.51 -1.80 -19.58
C PHE A 185 9.55 -2.25 -20.69
N GLY A 186 8.84 -1.32 -21.33
CA GLY A 186 8.01 -1.59 -22.50
C GLY A 186 8.81 -2.21 -23.65
N TRP A 187 10.00 -1.66 -23.94
CA TRP A 187 10.91 -2.22 -24.95
C TRP A 187 11.40 -3.62 -24.59
N VAL A 188 11.67 -3.88 -23.30
CA VAL A 188 12.09 -5.21 -22.83
C VAL A 188 10.96 -6.24 -22.97
N ILE A 189 9.74 -5.87 -22.60
CA ILE A 189 8.56 -6.75 -22.72
C ILE A 189 8.29 -7.06 -24.19
N TYR A 190 8.37 -6.06 -25.07
CA TYR A 190 8.21 -6.25 -26.52
C TYR A 190 9.20 -7.29 -27.08
N LYS A 191 10.49 -7.17 -26.72
CA LYS A 191 11.53 -8.13 -27.15
C LYS A 191 11.31 -9.54 -26.59
N LYS A 192 10.72 -9.67 -25.41
CA LYS A 192 10.54 -10.97 -24.74
C LYS A 192 9.33 -11.75 -25.25
N ILE A 193 8.21 -11.08 -25.51
CA ILE A 193 6.95 -11.72 -25.89
C ILE A 193 6.81 -11.83 -27.43
N GLY A 194 7.50 -10.95 -28.17
CA GLY A 194 7.33 -10.83 -29.61
C GLY A 194 6.12 -9.95 -29.98
N PRO A 195 5.81 -9.83 -31.28
CA PRO A 195 4.84 -8.86 -31.79
C PRO A 195 3.37 -9.23 -31.57
N ASP A 196 3.05 -10.41 -31.03
CA ASP A 196 1.67 -10.81 -30.77
C ASP A 196 1.01 -9.94 -29.69
N VAL A 197 0.17 -9.02 -30.15
CA VAL A 197 -0.59 -8.07 -29.32
C VAL A 197 -1.55 -8.75 -28.36
N VAL A 198 -2.07 -9.95 -28.70
CA VAL A 198 -3.03 -10.69 -27.87
C VAL A 198 -2.31 -11.28 -26.67
N MET A 199 -1.20 -12.00 -26.88
CA MET A 199 -0.38 -12.55 -25.81
C MET A 199 0.16 -11.44 -24.90
N GLN A 200 0.63 -10.32 -25.46
CA GLN A 200 1.08 -9.18 -24.67
C GLN A 200 -0.06 -8.60 -23.79
N ARG A 201 -1.29 -8.50 -24.32
CA ARG A 201 -2.45 -8.04 -23.54
C ARG A 201 -2.76 -8.97 -22.38
N MET A 202 -2.77 -10.28 -22.63
CA MET A 202 -3.03 -11.28 -21.58
C MET A 202 -1.95 -11.25 -20.49
N TYR A 203 -0.68 -11.14 -20.89
CA TYR A 203 0.44 -11.01 -19.95
C TYR A 203 0.35 -9.73 -19.11
N ARG A 204 -0.05 -8.59 -19.70
CA ARG A 204 -0.28 -7.35 -18.94
C ARG A 204 -1.38 -7.51 -17.89
N ILE A 205 -2.52 -8.12 -18.26
CA ILE A 205 -3.62 -8.39 -17.30
C ILE A 205 -3.13 -9.25 -16.15
N PHE A 206 -2.35 -10.29 -16.44
CA PHE A 206 -1.72 -11.12 -15.42
C PHE A 206 -0.78 -10.32 -14.50
N GLN A 207 0.05 -9.44 -15.05
CA GLN A 207 0.92 -8.57 -14.26
C GLN A 207 0.13 -7.62 -13.36
N PHE A 208 -0.94 -7.02 -13.87
CA PHE A 208 -1.84 -6.19 -13.06
C PHE A 208 -2.53 -6.99 -11.96
N PHE A 209 -2.96 -8.22 -12.23
CA PHE A 209 -3.55 -9.09 -11.22
C PHE A 209 -2.55 -9.42 -10.10
N VAL A 210 -1.34 -9.86 -10.45
CA VAL A 210 -0.30 -10.17 -9.45
C VAL A 210 0.12 -8.92 -8.66
N LEU A 211 0.15 -7.76 -9.31
CA LEU A 211 0.37 -6.48 -8.65
C LEU A 211 -0.75 -6.13 -7.67
N ALA A 212 -2.02 -6.29 -8.07
CA ALA A 212 -3.15 -6.04 -7.20
C ALA A 212 -3.08 -6.92 -5.94
N LEU A 213 -2.76 -8.21 -6.06
CA LEU A 213 -2.52 -9.09 -4.91
C LEU A 213 -1.43 -8.58 -3.97
N LYS A 214 -0.34 -7.99 -4.49
CA LYS A 214 0.74 -7.43 -3.66
C LYS A 214 0.31 -6.14 -2.95
N ILE A 215 -0.53 -5.33 -3.58
CA ILE A 215 -1.14 -4.16 -2.97
C ILE A 215 -2.11 -4.59 -1.88
N ASP A 216 -2.91 -5.64 -2.11
CA ASP A 216 -3.87 -6.17 -1.14
C ASP A 216 -3.18 -6.74 0.11
N VAL A 217 -2.00 -7.37 -0.04
CA VAL A 217 -1.16 -7.77 1.11
C VAL A 217 -0.83 -6.58 2.00
N PHE A 218 -0.70 -5.37 1.44
CA PHE A 218 -0.47 -4.18 2.23
C PHE A 218 -1.79 -3.58 2.72
N ILE A 219 -2.66 -3.17 1.82
CA ILE A 219 -3.86 -2.40 2.14
C ILE A 219 -4.88 -3.27 2.89
N GLU A 220 -5.26 -4.44 2.37
CA GLU A 220 -6.32 -5.24 2.98
C GLU A 220 -5.90 -5.81 4.32
N PHE A 221 -4.71 -6.41 4.36
CA PHE A 221 -4.20 -7.00 5.59
C PHE A 221 -3.94 -5.96 6.67
N LEU A 222 -3.28 -4.83 6.37
CA LEU A 222 -3.01 -3.82 7.41
C LEU A 222 -4.27 -3.12 7.89
N VAL A 223 -5.19 -2.77 6.98
CA VAL A 223 -6.46 -2.15 7.39
C VAL A 223 -7.23 -3.11 8.29
N SER A 224 -7.31 -4.39 7.93
CA SER A 224 -7.99 -5.39 8.74
C SER A 224 -7.28 -5.63 10.08
N LEU A 225 -5.94 -5.67 10.09
CA LEU A 225 -5.13 -5.88 11.28
C LEU A 225 -5.24 -4.72 12.29
N PHE A 226 -5.09 -3.48 11.84
CA PHE A 226 -5.18 -2.33 12.76
C PHE A 226 -6.62 -2.15 13.26
N TYR A 227 -7.63 -2.39 12.43
CA TYR A 227 -9.00 -2.42 12.91
C TYR A 227 -9.20 -3.46 14.00
N PHE A 228 -8.68 -4.68 13.79
CA PHE A 228 -8.77 -5.76 14.76
C PHE A 228 -8.11 -5.37 16.08
N ILE A 229 -6.88 -4.84 16.05
CA ILE A 229 -6.16 -4.43 17.25
C ILE A 229 -6.89 -3.30 17.99
N GLN A 230 -7.41 -2.31 17.27
CA GLN A 230 -8.03 -1.12 17.88
C GLN A 230 -9.43 -1.38 18.43
N PHE A 231 -10.27 -2.16 17.74
CA PHE A 231 -11.70 -2.28 18.08
C PHE A 231 -12.12 -3.69 18.47
N ALA A 232 -11.54 -4.71 17.85
CA ALA A 232 -11.98 -6.08 18.13
C ALA A 232 -11.43 -6.60 19.46
N ILE A 233 -10.29 -6.07 19.96
CA ILE A 233 -9.78 -6.45 21.29
C ILE A 233 -10.69 -5.90 22.41
N GLU A 234 -11.17 -4.66 22.29
CA GLU A 234 -12.00 -4.02 23.33
C GLU A 234 -13.42 -4.62 23.40
N ASP A 235 -14.00 -5.00 22.25
CA ASP A 235 -15.37 -5.50 22.10
C ASP A 235 -15.41 -6.95 21.58
N PHE A 236 -14.46 -7.81 22.00
CA PHE A 236 -14.27 -9.17 21.45
C PHE A 236 -15.48 -10.12 21.65
N THR A 237 -16.48 -9.73 22.43
CA THR A 237 -17.68 -10.52 22.72
C THR A 237 -18.77 -10.40 21.64
N ARG A 238 -18.62 -9.51 20.65
CA ARG A 238 -19.58 -9.38 19.54
C ARG A 238 -19.21 -10.27 18.36
N TRP A 239 -20.24 -10.79 17.68
CA TRP A 239 -20.13 -11.68 16.52
C TRP A 239 -19.32 -11.11 15.35
N ASP A 240 -19.36 -9.80 15.13
CA ASP A 240 -18.61 -9.11 14.07
C ASP A 240 -17.09 -9.15 14.32
N GLY A 241 -16.65 -9.08 15.58
CA GLY A 241 -15.24 -9.20 15.95
C GLY A 241 -14.62 -10.53 15.52
N TYR A 242 -15.35 -11.64 15.71
CA TYR A 242 -14.91 -12.97 15.27
C TYR A 242 -14.81 -13.08 13.73
N ILE A 243 -15.79 -12.52 13.01
CA ILE A 243 -15.76 -12.51 11.54
C ILE A 243 -14.52 -11.78 11.04
N ILE A 244 -14.26 -10.58 11.59
CA ILE A 244 -13.11 -9.76 11.20
C ILE A 244 -11.80 -10.46 11.51
N LEU A 245 -11.66 -11.11 12.67
CA LEU A 245 -10.47 -11.88 13.01
C LEU A 245 -10.22 -13.02 12.00
N ILE A 246 -11.25 -13.83 11.73
CA ILE A 246 -11.15 -14.97 10.81
C ILE A 246 -10.77 -14.48 9.41
N VAL A 247 -11.43 -13.42 8.92
CA VAL A 247 -11.12 -12.81 7.63
C VAL A 247 -9.66 -12.32 7.61
N THR A 248 -9.22 -11.60 8.65
CA THR A 248 -7.85 -11.06 8.76
C THR A 248 -6.79 -12.18 8.65
N ILE A 249 -7.00 -13.29 9.35
CA ILE A 249 -6.09 -14.45 9.32
C ILE A 249 -6.06 -15.10 7.93
N LEU A 250 -7.20 -15.15 7.25
CA LEU A 250 -7.34 -15.82 5.96
C LEU A 250 -6.90 -14.97 4.76
N ILE A 251 -6.77 -13.64 4.89
CA ILE A 251 -6.33 -12.75 3.80
C ILE A 251 -4.98 -13.21 3.22
N LEU A 252 -3.93 -13.35 4.04
CA LEU A 252 -2.59 -13.70 3.52
C LEU A 252 -2.55 -15.09 2.84
N PRO A 253 -3.10 -16.17 3.45
CA PRO A 253 -3.23 -17.46 2.77
C PRO A 253 -4.04 -17.39 1.47
N ALA A 254 -5.14 -16.62 1.44
CA ALA A 254 -5.98 -16.49 0.26
C ALA A 254 -5.28 -15.76 -0.89
N LEU A 255 -4.53 -14.69 -0.61
CA LEU A 255 -3.74 -13.96 -1.62
C LEU A 255 -2.61 -14.84 -2.18
N TYR A 256 -1.93 -15.61 -1.33
CA TYR A 256 -0.95 -16.60 -1.79
C TYR A 256 -1.61 -17.69 -2.67
N PHE A 257 -2.75 -18.21 -2.23
CA PHE A 257 -3.54 -19.18 -2.98
C PHE A 257 -3.99 -18.63 -4.35
N ALA A 258 -4.38 -17.37 -4.43
CA ALA A 258 -4.73 -16.68 -5.67
C ALA A 258 -3.55 -16.64 -6.65
N ARG A 259 -2.35 -16.33 -6.14
CA ARG A 259 -1.12 -16.31 -6.94
C ARG A 259 -0.75 -17.68 -7.52
N ALA A 260 -0.93 -18.75 -6.75
CA ALA A 260 -0.72 -20.12 -7.20
C ALA A 260 -1.80 -20.58 -8.20
N THR A 261 -3.03 -20.13 -7.98
CA THR A 261 -4.18 -20.43 -8.83
C THR A 261 -4.02 -19.85 -10.23
N VAL A 262 -3.63 -18.58 -10.35
CA VAL A 262 -3.41 -17.96 -11.66
C VAL A 262 -2.24 -18.60 -12.41
N ALA A 263 -1.24 -19.14 -11.71
CA ALA A 263 -0.12 -19.86 -12.35
C ALA A 263 -0.49 -21.27 -12.83
N SER A 264 -1.50 -21.88 -12.20
CA SER A 264 -2.01 -23.21 -12.58
C SER A 264 -3.16 -23.16 -13.57
N GLU A 265 -3.73 -21.97 -13.81
CA GLU A 265 -4.90 -21.73 -14.68
C GLU A 265 -6.14 -22.54 -14.27
N HIS A 266 -6.31 -22.80 -12.96
CA HIS A 266 -7.40 -23.63 -12.46
C HIS A 266 -8.66 -22.81 -12.16
N TYR A 267 -9.68 -22.93 -13.02
CA TYR A 267 -10.96 -22.19 -12.92
C TYR A 267 -11.62 -22.26 -11.53
N GLY A 268 -11.84 -23.46 -11.00
CA GLY A 268 -12.53 -23.62 -9.71
C GLY A 268 -11.84 -22.93 -8.53
N ARG A 269 -10.50 -22.92 -8.50
CA ARG A 269 -9.72 -22.25 -7.45
C ARG A 269 -9.82 -20.73 -7.59
N MET A 270 -9.91 -20.21 -8.82
CA MET A 270 -10.05 -18.77 -9.06
C MET A 270 -11.43 -18.27 -8.60
N ILE A 271 -12.48 -19.06 -8.84
CA ILE A 271 -13.83 -18.76 -8.33
C ILE A 271 -13.82 -18.71 -6.80
N VAL A 272 -13.19 -19.68 -6.13
CA VAL A 272 -13.07 -19.68 -4.65
C VAL A 272 -12.38 -18.41 -4.15
N PHE A 273 -11.29 -17.98 -4.81
CA PHE A 273 -10.62 -16.72 -4.46
C PHE A 273 -11.53 -15.50 -4.66
N ILE A 274 -12.22 -15.39 -5.80
CA ILE A 274 -13.13 -14.28 -6.07
C ILE A 274 -14.26 -14.20 -5.01
N VAL A 275 -14.84 -15.35 -4.65
CA VAL A 275 -15.86 -15.43 -3.59
C VAL A 275 -15.29 -14.97 -2.25
N PHE A 276 -14.09 -15.42 -1.89
CA PHE A 276 -13.42 -14.96 -0.67
C PHE A 276 -13.20 -13.44 -0.68
N GLN A 277 -12.85 -12.86 -1.83
CA GLN A 277 -12.64 -11.43 -1.94
C GLN A 277 -13.94 -10.62 -1.74
N PHE A 278 -15.09 -11.15 -2.16
CA PHE A 278 -16.37 -10.55 -1.79
C PHE A 278 -16.64 -10.59 -0.28
N ILE A 279 -16.21 -11.63 0.42
CA ILE A 279 -16.30 -11.69 1.89
C ILE A 279 -15.40 -10.61 2.53
N VAL A 280 -14.19 -10.41 2.02
CA VAL A 280 -13.29 -9.32 2.47
C VAL A 280 -13.96 -7.95 2.26
N ILE A 281 -14.57 -7.71 1.10
CA ILE A 281 -15.30 -6.47 0.82
C ILE A 281 -16.43 -6.25 1.82
N VAL A 282 -17.25 -7.29 2.09
CA VAL A 282 -18.33 -7.20 3.08
C VAL A 282 -17.77 -6.88 4.48
N SER A 283 -16.68 -7.54 4.88
CA SER A 283 -15.99 -7.27 6.15
C SER A 283 -15.54 -5.80 6.25
N MET A 284 -14.93 -5.26 5.18
CA MET A 284 -14.53 -3.86 5.14
C MET A 284 -15.71 -2.88 5.16
N ILE A 285 -16.83 -3.22 4.52
CA ILE A 285 -18.06 -2.41 4.60
C ILE A 285 -18.59 -2.37 6.05
N LEU A 286 -18.53 -3.47 6.79
CA LEU A 286 -18.89 -3.50 8.21
C LEU A 286 -17.94 -2.60 9.04
N MET A 287 -16.64 -2.66 8.77
CA MET A 287 -15.65 -1.77 9.41
C MET A 287 -15.96 -0.29 9.13
N LEU A 288 -16.29 0.02 7.87
CA LEU A 288 -16.65 1.37 7.42
C LEU A 288 -17.89 1.88 8.17
N TRP A 289 -18.95 1.06 8.23
CA TRP A 289 -20.19 1.39 8.92
C TRP A 289 -19.95 1.75 10.39
N ARG A 290 -19.12 0.97 11.10
CA ARG A 290 -18.82 1.22 12.52
C ARG A 290 -17.94 2.45 12.73
N THR A 291 -17.04 2.71 11.80
CA THR A 291 -16.10 3.85 11.92
C THR A 291 -16.70 5.17 11.45
N ALA A 292 -17.72 5.14 10.59
CA ALA A 292 -18.34 6.34 10.02
C ALA A 292 -18.86 7.32 11.07
N SER A 293 -19.38 6.83 12.21
CA SER A 293 -19.90 7.67 13.30
C SER A 293 -18.80 8.30 14.18
N THR A 294 -17.58 7.78 14.11
CA THR A 294 -16.46 8.16 15.00
C THR A 294 -15.69 9.40 14.55
N GLY A 295 -15.93 9.87 13.31
CA GLY A 295 -15.23 10.99 12.70
C GLY A 295 -13.76 10.74 12.37
N TRP A 296 -13.34 9.48 12.24
CA TRP A 296 -11.98 9.09 11.89
C TRP A 296 -11.77 9.11 10.37
N TRP A 297 -11.57 10.31 9.81
CA TRP A 297 -11.58 10.52 8.35
C TRP A 297 -10.42 9.83 7.62
N THR A 298 -9.19 9.91 8.15
CA THR A 298 -8.04 9.21 7.57
C THR A 298 -8.31 7.70 7.42
N TRP A 299 -8.88 7.09 8.45
CA TRP A 299 -9.20 5.66 8.44
C TRP A 299 -10.31 5.30 7.47
N ILE A 300 -11.37 6.12 7.41
CA ILE A 300 -12.44 5.95 6.42
C ILE A 300 -11.86 5.90 5.00
N VAL A 301 -10.91 6.77 4.69
CA VAL A 301 -10.22 6.76 3.39
C VAL A 301 -9.41 5.49 3.17
N PHE A 302 -8.67 5.01 4.17
CA PHE A 302 -7.96 3.73 4.08
C PHE A 302 -8.90 2.54 3.79
N VAL A 303 -10.04 2.47 4.48
CA VAL A 303 -11.04 1.41 4.25
C VAL A 303 -11.65 1.51 2.86
N VAL A 304 -11.99 2.71 2.39
CA VAL A 304 -12.51 2.94 1.04
C VAL A 304 -11.49 2.53 -0.02
N LEU A 305 -10.22 2.89 0.15
CA LEU A 305 -9.14 2.44 -0.74
C LEU A 305 -9.02 0.92 -0.74
N GLY A 306 -9.11 0.27 0.42
CA GLY A 306 -9.14 -1.19 0.53
C GLY A 306 -10.27 -1.82 -0.29
N ILE A 307 -11.49 -1.28 -0.19
CA ILE A 307 -12.63 -1.76 -0.98
C ILE A 307 -12.38 -1.59 -2.49
N VAL A 308 -11.79 -0.46 -2.91
CA VAL A 308 -11.48 -0.18 -4.33
C VAL A 308 -10.43 -1.16 -4.86
N PHE A 309 -9.36 -1.43 -4.10
CA PHE A 309 -8.34 -2.41 -4.50
C PHE A 309 -8.90 -3.84 -4.51
N ALA A 310 -9.71 -4.22 -3.52
CA ALA A 310 -10.40 -5.51 -3.47
C ALA A 310 -11.27 -5.75 -4.71
N LEU A 311 -12.08 -4.75 -5.09
CA LEU A 311 -12.91 -4.80 -6.31
C LEU A 311 -12.05 -4.90 -7.57
N SER A 312 -10.93 -4.19 -7.61
CA SER A 312 -9.97 -4.27 -8.71
C SER A 312 -9.37 -5.68 -8.83
N SER A 313 -9.03 -6.32 -7.70
CA SER A 313 -8.55 -7.70 -7.66
C SER A 313 -9.60 -8.71 -8.09
N CYS A 314 -10.87 -8.54 -7.71
CA CYS A 314 -11.98 -9.34 -8.24
C CYS A 314 -12.08 -9.23 -9.77
N ALA A 315 -12.09 -7.99 -10.29
CA ALA A 315 -12.22 -7.73 -11.72
C ALA A 315 -11.04 -8.29 -12.53
N LEU A 316 -9.81 -8.06 -12.05
CA LEU A 316 -8.60 -8.58 -12.67
C LEU A 316 -8.50 -10.11 -12.56
N GLY A 317 -8.99 -10.71 -11.47
CA GLY A 317 -9.09 -12.16 -11.31
C GLY A 317 -10.06 -12.78 -12.31
N ALA A 318 -11.26 -12.21 -12.44
CA ALA A 318 -12.25 -12.63 -13.43
C ALA A 318 -11.73 -12.48 -14.87
N TRP A 319 -11.04 -11.38 -15.16
CA TRP A 319 -10.46 -11.16 -16.48
C TRP A 319 -9.31 -12.12 -16.77
N SER A 320 -8.47 -12.40 -15.77
CA SER A 320 -7.41 -13.41 -15.88
C SER A 320 -8.01 -14.80 -16.15
N MET A 321 -9.12 -15.14 -15.50
CA MET A 321 -9.84 -16.40 -15.71
C MET A 321 -10.36 -16.57 -17.14
N HIS A 322 -10.88 -15.51 -17.76
CA HIS A 322 -11.30 -15.54 -19.17
C HIS A 322 -10.14 -15.79 -20.15
N ASN A 323 -8.90 -15.60 -19.69
CA ASN A 323 -7.68 -15.80 -20.48
C ASN A 323 -7.00 -17.16 -20.22
N PHE A 324 -7.57 -18.01 -19.36
CA PHE A 324 -7.05 -19.35 -19.09
C PHE A 324 -7.15 -20.27 -20.32
N GLY A 325 -6.19 -21.19 -20.46
CA GLY A 325 -6.14 -22.14 -21.58
C GLY A 325 -5.66 -21.55 -22.92
N LYS A 326 -5.39 -20.25 -22.99
CA LYS A 326 -4.96 -19.55 -24.22
C LYS A 326 -3.43 -19.42 -24.35
N GLY A 327 -2.66 -20.29 -23.70
CA GLY A 327 -1.18 -20.35 -23.82
C GLY A 327 -0.38 -19.43 -22.88
N LEU A 328 -1.05 -18.71 -21.97
CA LEU A 328 -0.42 -17.79 -21.03
C LEU A 328 0.53 -18.50 -20.04
N LYS A 329 0.20 -19.73 -19.65
CA LYS A 329 0.96 -20.59 -18.74
C LYS A 329 2.46 -20.65 -19.04
N ALA A 330 2.84 -20.76 -20.32
CA ALA A 330 4.24 -20.85 -20.73
C ALA A 330 5.06 -19.58 -20.41
N HIS A 331 4.41 -18.41 -20.41
CA HIS A 331 5.04 -17.11 -20.17
C HIS A 331 5.00 -16.70 -18.68
N VAL A 332 4.19 -17.38 -17.86
CA VAL A 332 3.91 -17.05 -16.45
C VAL A 332 4.72 -17.87 -15.45
N GLN A 333 5.11 -19.11 -15.80
CA GLN A 333 5.89 -19.96 -14.91
C GLN A 333 7.32 -19.42 -14.73
N ARG A 334 7.62 -18.85 -13.58
CA ARG A 334 8.98 -18.41 -13.22
C ARG A 334 9.84 -19.65 -12.93
N GLY A 335 10.80 -19.95 -13.81
CA GLY A 335 11.84 -20.95 -13.56
C GLY A 335 11.54 -22.38 -14.02
N GLY A 336 10.54 -22.59 -14.89
CA GLY A 336 10.54 -23.81 -15.70
C GLY A 336 11.78 -23.82 -16.61
N PRO A 337 12.37 -24.98 -16.93
CA PRO A 337 13.44 -25.05 -17.93
C PRO A 337 12.94 -24.30 -19.16
N GLU A 338 13.77 -23.43 -19.74
CA GLU A 338 13.55 -22.96 -21.11
C GLU A 338 13.27 -24.21 -21.94
N LYS A 339 12.00 -24.45 -22.29
CA LYS A 339 11.65 -25.54 -23.19
C LYS A 339 12.10 -25.08 -24.56
N LYS A 340 13.38 -25.33 -24.87
CA LYS A 340 13.91 -25.48 -26.23
C LYS A 340 13.31 -26.70 -26.94
N GLU A 341 12.10 -27.10 -26.59
CA GLU A 341 11.50 -28.33 -27.07
C GLU A 341 10.23 -27.97 -27.85
N ASN A 342 10.35 -28.13 -29.17
CA ASN A 342 9.34 -27.99 -30.22
C ASN A 342 9.32 -26.67 -31.01
N LEU A 343 10.49 -26.07 -31.29
CA LEU A 343 10.63 -25.24 -32.49
C LEU A 343 11.23 -26.13 -33.60
N PRO A 344 10.59 -26.27 -34.77
CA PRO A 344 11.14 -27.05 -35.87
C PRO A 344 12.52 -26.48 -36.26
N ALA A 345 13.47 -27.37 -36.61
CA ALA A 345 14.88 -27.04 -36.82
C ALA A 345 15.14 -25.87 -37.81
N HIS A 346 14.18 -25.58 -38.69
CA HIS A 346 14.23 -24.46 -39.61
C HIS A 346 14.16 -23.08 -38.92
N GLU A 347 13.37 -22.92 -37.85
CA GLU A 347 13.25 -21.65 -37.12
C GLU A 347 14.44 -21.37 -36.20
N LEU A 348 15.13 -22.44 -35.73
CA LEU A 348 16.39 -22.32 -34.99
C LEU A 348 17.53 -21.80 -35.88
N GLN A 349 17.50 -22.15 -37.17
CA GLN A 349 18.48 -21.68 -38.15
C GLN A 349 18.21 -20.22 -38.56
N GLU A 350 16.93 -19.81 -38.60
CA GLU A 350 16.52 -18.43 -38.87
C GLU A 350 16.77 -17.49 -37.68
N GLN A 351 16.62 -17.96 -36.44
CA GLN A 351 17.05 -17.19 -35.25
C GLN A 351 18.57 -17.12 -35.13
N ALA A 352 19.30 -18.17 -35.48
CA ALA A 352 20.76 -18.15 -35.49
C ALA A 352 21.32 -17.17 -36.55
N SER A 353 20.67 -17.06 -37.72
CA SER A 353 21.04 -16.08 -38.75
C SER A 353 20.65 -14.64 -38.36
N PHE A 354 19.53 -14.43 -37.64
CA PHE A 354 19.17 -13.12 -37.09
C PHE A 354 20.11 -12.66 -35.95
N THR A 355 20.73 -13.60 -35.24
CA THR A 355 21.67 -13.29 -34.14
C THR A 355 23.06 -12.90 -34.67
N SER A 356 23.36 -13.14 -35.96
CA SER A 356 24.64 -12.77 -36.59
C SER A 356 24.69 -11.33 -37.12
N TRP A 357 23.65 -10.52 -36.90
CA TRP A 357 23.60 -9.09 -37.26
C TRP A 357 23.79 -8.17 -36.05
N ARG A 358 24.68 -8.54 -35.14
CA ARG A 358 25.31 -7.55 -34.27
C ARG A 358 26.31 -6.78 -35.12
N ILE A 359 25.89 -5.59 -35.58
CA ILE A 359 26.84 -4.55 -35.94
C ILE A 359 27.53 -4.19 -34.63
N ASP A 360 28.82 -4.49 -34.56
CA ASP A 360 29.71 -3.89 -33.58
C ASP A 360 29.69 -2.39 -33.85
N ASP A 361 29.13 -1.62 -32.91
CA ASP A 361 29.31 -0.17 -32.89
C ASP A 361 30.34 0.13 -31.79
N ASP A 362 31.49 0.64 -32.25
CA ASP A 362 32.54 1.30 -31.46
C ASP A 362 32.01 2.46 -30.59
#